data_AF-A0A1I7Z8Y3-F1
#
_entry.id   AF-A0A1I7Z8Y3-F1
#
_cell.length_a   1.000
_cell.length_b   1.000
_cell.length_c   1.000
_cell.angle_alpha   90.00
_cell.angle_beta   90.00
_cell.angle_gamma   90.00
#
_symmetry.space_group_name_H-M   'P 1'
#
loop_
_entity.id
_entity.type
_entity.pdbx_description
1 polymer ?
#
loop_
_entity_poly.entity_id
_entity_poly.type
_entity_poly.pdbx_seq_one_letter_code
_entity_poly.pdbx_strand_id
1 'polypeptide(L)'
;MLNRAIPMSALALVLLVTGITGHSLLLRKQYRRPICAANESCLTSGFGIRFGICDCPGENPVCPESNPLSTVTHNEFNYHFCQPRDFSICKPGEIATTVRNFQMIVHCICPEGQQFIAQTISDGLPVTIDYVCGIRKTCEMDERCQINVFGTPQRRCDCPSGTYCVPVDTTDAPNAGYCA
;
A
#
# COMPACT_ATOMS: atom_id res chain seq x y z
N MET A 1 -79.47 12.60 15.13
CA MET A 1 -78.73 13.74 15.74
C MET A 1 -77.55 13.20 16.53
N LEU A 2 -76.33 13.28 15.99
CA LEU A 2 -75.11 13.54 16.78
C LEU A 2 -73.97 13.88 15.80
N ASN A 3 -73.70 15.18 15.69
CA ASN A 3 -72.54 15.74 15.00
C ASN A 3 -71.29 15.37 15.81
N ARG A 4 -70.28 14.73 15.20
CA ARG A 4 -68.92 14.68 15.75
C ARG A 4 -67.96 15.31 14.76
N ALA A 5 -67.75 16.61 14.94
CA ALA A 5 -66.63 17.32 14.37
C ALA A 5 -65.33 16.78 14.99
N ILE A 6 -64.49 16.18 14.17
CA ILE A 6 -63.15 15.75 14.56
C ILE A 6 -62.30 17.04 14.65
N PRO A 7 -61.69 17.35 15.80
CA PRO A 7 -60.97 18.60 15.97
C PRO A 7 -59.72 18.62 15.09
N MET A 8 -59.63 19.65 14.24
CA MET A 8 -58.50 19.98 13.35
C MET A 8 -57.12 20.09 14.04
N SER A 9 -57.05 19.96 15.37
CA SER A 9 -55.83 20.13 16.14
C SER A 9 -54.88 18.91 16.09
N ALA A 10 -55.34 17.75 15.60
CA ALA A 10 -54.51 16.54 15.53
C ALA A 10 -53.74 16.39 14.20
N LEU A 11 -54.18 17.03 13.11
CA LEU A 11 -53.47 16.96 11.82
C LEU A 11 -52.23 17.86 11.77
N ALA A 12 -52.22 18.95 12.54
CA ALA A 12 -51.11 19.90 12.56
C ALA A 12 -49.85 19.35 13.26
N LEU A 13 -50.02 18.42 14.22
CA LEU A 13 -48.90 17.81 14.95
C LEU A 13 -48.21 16.68 14.17
N VAL A 14 -48.90 16.00 13.25
CA VAL A 14 -48.29 14.93 12.44
C VAL A 14 -47.40 15.50 11.34
N LEU A 15 -47.70 16.70 10.82
CA LEU A 15 -46.88 17.39 9.82
C LEU A 15 -45.59 18.03 10.39
N LEU A 16 -45.48 18.17 11.71
CA LEU A 16 -44.28 18.69 12.37
C LEU A 16 -43.24 17.60 12.68
N VAL A 17 -43.62 16.32 12.65
CA VAL A 17 -42.70 15.20 12.95
C VAL A 17 -42.06 14.62 11.68
N THR A 18 -42.65 14.85 10.49
CA THR A 18 -42.08 14.37 9.22
C THR A 18 -41.13 15.36 8.54
N GLY A 19 -40.98 16.58 9.08
CA GLY A 19 -40.17 17.66 8.52
C GLY A 19 -38.66 17.62 8.85
N ILE A 20 -38.19 16.61 9.59
CA ILE A 20 -36.76 16.43 9.90
C ILE A 20 -36.22 15.18 9.21
N THR A 21 -36.57 14.96 7.93
CA THR A 21 -35.65 14.25 7.03
C THR A 21 -34.60 15.26 6.57
N GLY A 22 -33.80 15.71 7.53
CA GLY A 22 -32.59 16.46 7.29
C GLY A 22 -31.76 15.66 6.31
N HIS A 23 -31.77 16.11 5.07
CA HIS A 23 -30.87 15.65 4.04
C HIS A 23 -29.48 15.99 4.57
N SER A 24 -28.85 15.03 5.23
CA SER A 24 -27.42 14.98 5.41
C SER A 24 -26.82 14.91 4.01
N LEU A 25 -26.79 16.05 3.32
CA LEU A 25 -25.93 16.35 2.20
C LEU A 25 -24.51 16.35 2.76
N LEU A 26 -24.04 15.14 3.07
CA LEU A 26 -22.65 14.81 3.15
C LEU A 26 -22.09 15.19 1.79
N LEU A 27 -21.46 16.36 1.71
CA LEU A 27 -20.40 16.66 0.77
C LEU A 27 -19.29 15.62 1.00
N ARG A 28 -19.54 14.36 0.60
CA ARG A 28 -18.50 13.40 0.27
C ARG A 28 -17.84 13.97 -0.98
N LYS A 29 -16.87 14.87 -0.77
CA LYS A 29 -15.90 15.21 -1.80
C LYS A 29 -15.37 13.87 -2.28
N GLN A 30 -15.78 13.45 -3.47
CA GLN A 30 -15.45 12.15 -4.01
C GLN A 30 -13.94 12.13 -4.16
N TYR A 31 -13.27 11.44 -3.24
CA TYR A 31 -11.83 11.35 -3.24
C TYR A 31 -11.42 10.74 -4.58
N ARG A 32 -10.74 11.54 -5.41
CA ARG A 32 -10.13 11.07 -6.65
C ARG A 32 -8.69 10.73 -6.36
N ARG A 33 -8.26 9.57 -6.83
CA ARG A 33 -6.86 9.17 -6.78
C ARG A 33 -6.05 10.11 -7.69
N PRO A 34 -4.76 10.33 -7.40
CA PRO A 34 -3.89 11.05 -8.31
C PRO A 34 -3.77 10.30 -9.64
N ILE A 35 -3.32 10.99 -10.69
CA ILE A 35 -2.95 10.35 -11.97
C ILE A 35 -1.54 9.75 -11.83
N CYS A 36 -1.35 8.54 -12.32
CA CYS A 36 -0.07 7.85 -12.23
C CYS A 36 1.03 8.57 -13.02
N ALA A 37 2.22 8.70 -12.42
CA ALA A 37 3.41 8.98 -13.20
C ALA A 37 3.78 7.78 -14.08
N ALA A 38 4.58 8.02 -15.13
CA ALA A 38 4.95 6.97 -16.09
C ALA A 38 5.67 5.78 -15.44
N ASN A 39 6.41 6.02 -14.33
CA ASN A 39 7.19 5.02 -13.61
C ASN A 39 6.46 4.38 -12.41
N GLU A 40 5.26 4.84 -12.05
CA GLU A 40 4.51 4.34 -10.89
C GLU A 40 3.58 3.19 -11.27
N SER A 41 3.40 2.22 -10.34
CA SER A 41 2.36 1.22 -10.49
C SER A 41 0.98 1.81 -10.18
N CYS A 42 0.00 1.54 -11.03
CA CYS A 42 -1.40 1.93 -10.79
C CYS A 42 -2.06 1.02 -9.75
N LEU A 43 -1.62 -0.24 -9.69
CA LEU A 43 -2.09 -1.22 -8.73
C LEU A 43 -0.95 -2.13 -8.34
N THR A 44 -0.91 -2.47 -7.05
CA THR A 44 -0.03 -3.51 -6.54
C THR A 44 -0.85 -4.55 -5.79
N SER A 45 -0.51 -5.81 -6.00
CA SER A 45 -1.10 -6.93 -5.26
C SER A 45 -0.02 -7.89 -4.75
N GLY A 46 -0.21 -8.45 -3.57
CA GLY A 46 0.75 -9.34 -2.92
C GLY A 46 0.37 -9.58 -1.46
N PHE A 47 0.77 -10.71 -0.89
CA PHE A 47 0.45 -11.07 0.51
C PHE A 47 -1.05 -10.99 0.86
N GLY A 48 -1.94 -11.27 -0.10
CA GLY A 48 -3.39 -11.18 0.08
C GLY A 48 -3.96 -9.75 0.13
N ILE A 49 -3.12 -8.73 -0.09
CA ILE A 49 -3.50 -7.32 -0.11
C ILE A 49 -3.50 -6.83 -1.57
N ARG A 50 -4.47 -5.98 -1.91
CA ARG A 50 -4.57 -5.31 -3.22
C ARG A 50 -4.90 -3.83 -3.00
N PHE A 51 -4.06 -2.95 -3.52
CA PHE A 51 -4.25 -1.51 -3.39
C PHE A 51 -3.99 -0.81 -4.72
N GLY A 52 -4.94 0.03 -5.13
CA GLY A 52 -4.82 0.90 -6.30
C GLY A 52 -4.40 2.30 -5.86
N ILE A 53 -3.26 2.77 -6.35
CA ILE A 53 -2.57 3.97 -5.84
C ILE A 53 -3.01 5.21 -6.62
N CYS A 54 -3.15 5.07 -7.93
CA CYS A 54 -3.41 6.15 -8.86
C CYS A 54 -4.30 5.68 -10.01
N ASP A 55 -4.94 6.62 -10.69
CA ASP A 55 -5.73 6.38 -11.91
C ASP A 55 -4.82 6.52 -13.14
N CYS A 56 -5.06 5.68 -14.16
CA CYS A 56 -4.28 5.76 -15.38
C CYS A 56 -4.62 7.03 -16.19
N PRO A 57 -3.62 7.64 -16.86
CA PRO A 57 -3.89 8.80 -17.70
C PRO A 57 -4.73 8.41 -18.92
N GLY A 58 -5.59 9.32 -19.38
CA GLY A 58 -6.38 9.17 -20.59
C GLY A 58 -7.89 9.04 -20.34
N GLU A 59 -8.62 8.61 -21.37
CA GLU A 59 -10.09 8.49 -21.33
C GLU A 59 -10.58 7.32 -20.47
N ASN A 60 -9.76 6.29 -20.31
CA ASN A 60 -10.05 5.15 -19.46
C ASN A 60 -9.08 5.11 -18.26
N PRO A 61 -9.49 5.61 -17.08
CA PRO A 61 -8.61 5.71 -15.91
C PRO A 61 -8.35 4.37 -15.20
N VAL A 62 -8.79 3.25 -15.76
CA VAL A 62 -8.70 1.92 -15.15
C VAL A 62 -7.30 1.32 -15.36
N CYS A 63 -6.74 0.75 -14.30
CA CYS A 63 -5.47 0.02 -14.33
C CYS A 63 -5.64 -1.29 -15.13
N PRO A 64 -4.83 -1.57 -16.17
CA PRO A 64 -5.00 -2.72 -17.06
C PRO A 64 -4.43 -4.01 -16.45
N GLU A 65 -5.09 -4.55 -15.42
CA GLU A 65 -4.58 -5.67 -14.63
C GLU A 65 -4.44 -7.00 -15.39
N SER A 66 -5.25 -7.20 -16.43
CA SER A 66 -5.24 -8.43 -17.24
C SER A 66 -4.20 -8.41 -18.35
N ASN A 67 -3.48 -7.31 -18.55
CA ASN A 67 -2.46 -7.21 -19.60
C ASN A 67 -1.09 -7.67 -19.06
N PRO A 68 -0.53 -8.78 -19.56
CA PRO A 68 0.75 -9.29 -19.10
C PRO A 68 1.92 -8.37 -19.45
N LEU A 69 1.81 -7.56 -20.51
CA LEU A 69 2.89 -6.65 -20.91
C LEU A 69 3.02 -5.43 -19.99
N SER A 70 1.99 -5.14 -19.21
CA SER A 70 1.97 -4.07 -18.20
C SER A 70 1.93 -4.61 -16.79
N THR A 71 2.21 -5.90 -16.61
CA THR A 71 2.27 -6.56 -15.29
C THR A 71 3.66 -7.12 -15.09
N VAL A 72 4.25 -6.78 -13.94
CA VAL A 72 5.54 -7.30 -13.52
C VAL A 72 5.36 -8.03 -12.21
N THR A 73 5.69 -9.31 -12.20
CA THR A 73 5.83 -10.08 -10.97
C THR A 73 7.27 -9.94 -10.50
N HIS A 74 7.44 -9.44 -9.29
CA HIS A 74 8.75 -9.30 -8.70
C HIS A 74 8.68 -9.66 -7.22
N ASN A 75 9.32 -10.77 -6.87
CA ASN A 75 9.14 -11.47 -5.60
C ASN A 75 7.66 -11.85 -5.39
N GLU A 76 7.08 -11.59 -4.21
CA GLU A 76 5.69 -11.91 -3.88
C GLU A 76 4.67 -10.83 -4.29
N PHE A 77 5.14 -9.79 -5.00
CA PHE A 77 4.31 -8.69 -5.47
C PHE A 77 4.10 -8.72 -6.98
N ASN A 78 2.88 -8.43 -7.41
CA ASN A 78 2.52 -8.11 -8.77
C ASN A 78 2.27 -6.61 -8.88
N TYR A 79 3.06 -5.96 -9.73
CA TYR A 79 2.96 -4.53 -10.04
C TYR A 79 2.29 -4.37 -11.39
N HIS A 80 1.21 -3.59 -11.44
CA HIS A 80 0.50 -3.29 -12.67
C HIS A 80 0.72 -1.83 -13.05
N PHE A 81 1.01 -1.58 -14.31
CA PHE A 81 1.32 -0.28 -14.88
C PHE A 81 0.28 0.13 -15.91
N CYS A 82 0.13 1.43 -16.13
CA CYS A 82 -0.84 1.94 -17.11
C CYS A 82 -0.46 1.67 -18.57
N GLN A 83 0.80 1.38 -18.82
CA GLN A 83 1.35 1.10 -20.15
C GLN A 83 2.30 -0.09 -20.06
N PRO A 84 2.57 -0.80 -21.17
CA PRO A 84 3.60 -1.81 -21.22
C PRO A 84 4.94 -1.29 -20.71
N ARG A 85 5.68 -2.12 -19.98
CA ARG A 85 6.97 -1.75 -19.42
C ARG A 85 7.98 -2.85 -19.71
N ASP A 86 9.14 -2.44 -20.17
CA ASP A 86 10.33 -3.26 -20.22
C ASP A 86 11.29 -2.73 -19.16
N PHE A 87 11.74 -3.61 -18.28
CA PHE A 87 12.64 -3.26 -17.17
C PHE A 87 13.95 -3.97 -17.38
N SER A 88 15.06 -3.24 -17.26
CA SER A 88 16.38 -3.85 -17.26
C SER A 88 16.58 -4.73 -16.03
N ILE A 89 17.49 -5.69 -16.14
CA ILE A 89 17.99 -6.44 -14.99
C ILE A 89 18.90 -5.54 -14.15
N CYS A 90 18.71 -5.55 -12.83
CA CYS A 90 19.50 -4.74 -11.90
C CYS A 90 20.98 -5.15 -11.90
N LYS A 91 21.89 -4.17 -11.87
CA LYS A 91 23.30 -4.42 -11.57
C LYS A 91 23.52 -4.61 -10.07
N PRO A 92 24.63 -5.24 -9.66
CA PRO A 92 24.94 -5.40 -8.24
C PRO A 92 24.93 -4.05 -7.50
N GLY A 93 24.13 -3.97 -6.44
CA GLY A 93 24.00 -2.76 -5.60
C GLY A 93 23.05 -1.69 -6.13
N GLU A 94 22.43 -1.87 -7.31
CA GLU A 94 21.36 -0.96 -7.77
C GLU A 94 20.07 -1.16 -6.97
N ILE A 95 19.31 -0.07 -6.80
CA ILE A 95 17.99 -0.09 -6.17
C ILE A 95 17.00 -0.67 -7.18
N ALA A 96 16.38 -1.79 -6.82
CA ALA A 96 15.37 -2.47 -7.61
C ALA A 96 14.00 -1.82 -7.47
N THR A 97 13.59 -1.55 -6.23
CA THR A 97 12.29 -0.98 -5.89
C THR A 97 12.45 0.04 -4.77
N THR A 98 11.79 1.18 -4.90
CA THR A 98 11.60 2.15 -3.83
C THR A 98 10.14 2.16 -3.40
N VAL A 99 9.89 2.03 -2.11
CA VAL A 99 8.58 2.18 -1.49
C VAL A 99 8.56 3.49 -0.73
N ARG A 100 7.76 4.46 -1.17
CA ARG A 100 7.65 5.80 -0.55
C ARG A 100 6.22 6.05 -0.13
N ASN A 101 5.95 5.99 1.17
CA ASN A 101 4.58 5.76 1.65
C ASN A 101 3.95 4.60 0.83
N PHE A 102 2.68 4.69 0.44
CA PHE A 102 2.01 3.65 -0.34
C PHE A 102 2.43 3.58 -1.82
N GLN A 103 3.34 4.44 -2.29
CA GLN A 103 3.81 4.41 -3.68
C GLN A 103 4.95 3.41 -3.82
N MET A 104 4.83 2.50 -4.78
CA MET A 104 5.89 1.55 -5.13
C MET A 104 6.42 1.89 -6.52
N ILE A 105 7.71 2.17 -6.60
CA ILE A 105 8.41 2.56 -7.82
C ILE A 105 9.41 1.46 -8.14
N VAL A 106 9.17 0.75 -9.23
CA VAL A 106 10.10 -0.26 -9.75
C VAL A 106 11.08 0.43 -10.69
N HIS A 107 12.37 0.19 -10.49
CA HIS A 107 13.46 0.75 -11.31
C HIS A 107 14.09 -0.32 -12.22
N CYS A 108 14.24 -1.55 -11.70
CA CYS A 108 14.80 -2.68 -12.42
C CYS A 108 14.33 -4.02 -11.81
N ILE A 109 14.58 -5.14 -12.51
CA ILE A 109 14.21 -6.49 -12.07
C ILE A 109 15.42 -7.22 -11.51
N CYS A 110 15.26 -7.89 -10.38
CA CYS A 110 16.30 -8.71 -9.81
C CYS A 110 16.58 -9.93 -10.70
N PRO A 111 17.86 -10.28 -10.88
CA PRO A 111 18.24 -11.55 -11.51
C PRO A 111 17.57 -12.74 -10.81
N GLU A 112 17.29 -13.79 -11.57
CA GLU A 112 16.73 -15.03 -11.03
C GLU A 112 17.58 -15.59 -9.88
N GLY A 113 16.93 -16.03 -8.81
CA GLY A 113 17.57 -16.56 -7.60
C GLY A 113 18.07 -15.50 -6.61
N GLN A 114 18.00 -14.20 -6.93
CA GLN A 114 18.28 -13.13 -5.96
C GLN A 114 17.04 -12.70 -5.19
N GLN A 115 17.26 -12.14 -4.01
CA GLN A 115 16.22 -11.74 -3.07
C GLN A 115 16.19 -10.22 -2.88
N PHE A 116 15.06 -9.72 -2.38
CA PHE A 116 14.89 -8.34 -1.95
C PHE A 116 15.58 -8.14 -0.61
N ILE A 117 16.59 -7.28 -0.59
CA ILE A 117 17.29 -6.88 0.61
C ILE A 117 16.96 -5.42 0.86
N ALA A 118 16.22 -5.14 1.93
CA ALA A 118 15.92 -3.76 2.31
C ALA A 118 17.18 -3.08 2.88
N GLN A 119 17.57 -1.93 2.32
CA GLN A 119 18.81 -1.25 2.73
C GLN A 119 18.58 0.04 3.53
N THR A 120 17.66 0.89 3.10
CA THR A 120 17.51 2.24 3.64
C THR A 120 16.10 2.43 4.17
N ILE A 121 15.96 2.91 5.41
CA ILE A 121 14.72 3.51 5.92
C ILE A 121 15.06 4.96 6.23
N SER A 122 14.37 5.91 5.61
CA SER A 122 14.27 7.24 6.20
C SER A 122 13.24 7.15 7.32
N ASP A 123 13.69 7.18 8.57
CA ASP A 123 12.84 7.08 9.78
C ASP A 123 11.89 8.29 9.93
N GLY A 124 12.02 9.31 9.07
CA GLY A 124 11.11 10.47 9.00
C GLY A 124 10.03 10.33 7.93
N LEU A 125 8.90 11.02 8.12
CA LEU A 125 7.85 11.12 7.10
C LEU A 125 8.35 11.93 5.89
N PRO A 126 8.21 11.44 4.65
CA PRO A 126 7.59 10.17 4.26
C PRO A 126 8.54 8.96 4.42
N VAL A 127 8.02 7.87 5.00
CA VAL A 127 8.76 6.61 5.13
C VAL A 127 9.13 6.13 3.73
N THR A 128 10.43 5.96 3.51
CA THR A 128 10.99 5.55 2.21
C THR A 128 11.89 4.36 2.43
N ILE A 129 11.65 3.29 1.68
CA ILE A 129 12.33 2.01 1.79
C ILE A 129 12.86 1.59 0.44
N ASP A 130 14.18 1.45 0.36
CA ASP A 130 14.85 0.97 -0.85
C ASP A 130 15.21 -0.51 -0.73
N TYR A 131 14.90 -1.25 -1.78
CA TYR A 131 15.25 -2.65 -1.94
C TYR A 131 16.32 -2.79 -3.01
N VAL A 132 17.37 -3.55 -2.70
CA VAL A 132 18.37 -3.98 -3.68
C VAL A 132 18.27 -5.49 -3.91
N CYS A 133 18.81 -5.95 -5.02
CA CYS A 133 18.94 -7.36 -5.32
C CYS A 133 20.21 -7.94 -4.69
N GLY A 134 20.10 -9.10 -4.07
CA GLY A 134 21.28 -9.84 -3.64
C GLY A 134 20.97 -11.16 -2.97
N ILE A 135 22.03 -11.78 -2.47
CA ILE A 135 21.94 -12.93 -1.58
C ILE A 135 21.97 -12.38 -0.15
N ARG A 136 21.04 -12.80 0.69
CA ARG A 136 21.05 -12.40 2.10
C ARG A 136 22.35 -12.84 2.74
N LYS A 137 23.05 -11.87 3.31
CA LYS A 137 24.25 -12.11 4.10
C LYS A 137 23.86 -12.51 5.51
N THR A 138 24.80 -13.08 6.24
CA THR A 138 24.64 -13.25 7.68
C THR A 138 24.72 -11.89 8.36
N CYS A 139 23.77 -11.57 9.22
CA CYS A 139 23.77 -10.36 10.02
C CYS A 139 24.94 -10.36 11.02
N GLU A 140 25.44 -9.18 11.37
CA GLU A 140 26.24 -9.02 12.58
C GLU A 140 25.35 -9.15 13.84
N MET A 141 25.96 -9.45 14.99
CA MET A 141 25.23 -9.45 16.27
C MET A 141 24.65 -8.05 16.51
N ASP A 142 23.41 -7.97 17.00
CA ASP A 142 22.65 -6.72 17.21
C ASP A 142 22.33 -5.91 15.93
N GLU A 143 22.62 -6.45 14.74
CA GLU A 143 22.16 -5.86 13.48
C GLU A 143 20.66 -6.11 13.28
N ARG A 144 19.97 -5.14 12.65
CA ARG A 144 18.57 -5.28 12.25
C ARG A 144 18.43 -6.33 11.15
N CYS A 145 17.95 -7.51 11.51
CA CYS A 145 17.67 -8.62 10.59
C CYS A 145 16.38 -8.46 9.79
N GLN A 146 15.44 -7.64 10.27
CA GLN A 146 14.19 -7.34 9.56
C GLN A 146 13.68 -5.93 9.85
N ILE A 147 12.81 -5.46 8.96
CA ILE A 147 12.04 -4.22 9.08
C ILE A 147 10.58 -4.51 8.71
N ASN A 148 9.56 -3.89 9.30
CA ASN A 148 8.19 -4.04 8.79
C ASN A 148 7.83 -2.90 7.84
N VAL A 149 7.24 -3.28 6.72
CA VAL A 149 6.73 -2.40 5.68
C VAL A 149 5.24 -2.65 5.57
N PHE A 150 4.42 -1.67 5.92
CA PHE A 150 2.96 -1.82 6.01
C PHE A 150 2.52 -3.00 6.89
N GLY A 151 3.22 -3.22 8.02
CA GLY A 151 2.93 -4.35 8.91
C GLY A 151 3.39 -5.71 8.39
N THR A 152 4.07 -5.77 7.23
CA THR A 152 4.67 -7.01 6.71
C THR A 152 6.18 -7.02 6.98
N PRO A 153 6.74 -8.07 7.62
CA PRO A 153 8.16 -8.15 7.88
C PRO A 153 8.96 -8.38 6.59
N GLN A 154 9.99 -7.58 6.38
CA GLN A 154 10.91 -7.61 5.24
C GLN A 154 12.32 -7.88 5.77
N ARG A 155 12.93 -8.95 5.28
CA ARG A 155 14.25 -9.42 5.74
C ARG A 155 15.37 -8.56 5.15
N ARG A 156 16.39 -8.29 5.96
CA ARG A 156 17.62 -7.59 5.53
C ARG A 156 18.80 -8.55 5.42
N CYS A 157 18.89 -9.47 6.37
CA CYS A 157 19.97 -10.45 6.46
C CYS A 157 19.45 -11.69 7.22
N ASP A 158 20.22 -12.77 7.19
CA ASP A 158 19.94 -14.00 7.93
C ASP A 158 20.73 -14.02 9.24
N CYS A 159 20.11 -14.39 10.35
CA CYS A 159 20.80 -14.37 11.63
C CYS A 159 21.90 -15.45 11.72
N PRO A 160 22.96 -15.22 12.51
CA PRO A 160 24.00 -16.22 12.76
C PRO A 160 23.43 -17.58 13.22
N SER A 161 24.16 -18.66 12.93
CA SER A 161 23.73 -20.01 13.33
C SER A 161 23.47 -20.11 14.84
N GLY A 162 22.29 -20.63 15.21
CA GLY A 162 21.85 -20.76 16.60
C GLY A 162 21.09 -19.55 17.14
N THR A 163 20.96 -18.47 16.36
CA THR A 163 20.14 -17.29 16.69
C THR A 163 18.95 -17.17 15.74
N TYR A 164 17.99 -16.32 16.09
CA TYR A 164 16.83 -16.04 15.25
C TYR A 164 16.45 -14.56 15.30
N CYS A 165 15.75 -14.12 14.26
CA CYS A 165 15.32 -12.73 14.15
C CYS A 165 14.10 -12.49 15.05
N VAL A 166 14.29 -11.77 16.14
CA VAL A 166 13.23 -11.43 17.11
C VAL A 166 12.59 -10.10 16.72
N PRO A 167 11.26 -10.07 16.45
CA PRO A 167 10.55 -8.82 16.26
C PRO A 167 10.57 -8.00 17.55
N VAL A 168 10.92 -6.73 17.44
CA VAL A 168 10.88 -5.77 18.55
C VAL A 168 9.73 -4.82 18.29
N ASP A 169 8.73 -4.87 19.18
CA ASP A 169 7.61 -3.95 19.19
C ASP A 169 7.87 -2.92 20.30
N THR A 170 8.62 -1.87 19.97
CA THR A 170 8.95 -0.79 20.90
C THR A 170 8.57 0.56 20.30
N THR A 171 8.35 1.56 21.16
CA THR A 171 8.05 2.94 20.75
C THR A 171 9.19 3.59 19.95
N ASP A 172 10.43 3.12 20.13
CA ASP A 172 11.64 3.75 19.59
C ASP A 172 12.11 3.10 18.27
N ALA A 173 11.70 1.85 18.03
CA ALA A 173 11.91 1.15 16.76
C ALA A 173 10.68 0.28 16.44
N PRO A 174 9.48 0.88 16.29
CA PRO A 174 8.31 0.12 15.88
C PRO A 174 8.64 -0.43 14.51
N ASN A 175 8.49 -1.74 14.33
CA ASN A 175 8.74 -2.42 13.06
C ASN A 175 10.20 -2.81 12.76
N ALA A 176 10.99 -3.20 13.75
CA ALA A 176 12.31 -3.81 13.51
C ALA A 176 12.38 -5.22 14.11
N GLY A 177 13.38 -6.00 13.71
CA GLY A 177 13.80 -7.16 14.49
C GLY A 177 15.30 -7.33 14.46
N TYR A 178 15.82 -7.99 15.48
CA TYR A 178 17.26 -8.14 15.75
C TYR A 178 17.59 -9.62 15.98
N CYS A 179 18.82 -10.01 15.66
CA CYS A 179 19.27 -11.38 15.92
C CYS A 179 19.52 -11.58 17.42
N ALA A 180 18.87 -12.59 18.01
CA ALA A 180 19.02 -12.99 19.40
C ALA A 180 19.00 -14.51 19.56
#